data_AF-A0A1W9QB13-F1
#
_entry.id   AF-A0A1W9QB13-F1
#
_cell.length_a   1.000
_cell.length_b   1.000
_cell.length_c   1.000
_cell.angle_alpha   90.00
_cell.angle_beta   90.00
_cell.angle_gamma   90.00
#
_symmetry.space_group_name_H-M   'P 1'
#
loop_
_entity.id
_entity.type
_entity.pdbx_description
1 polymer ?
#
loop_
_entity_poly.entity_id
_entity_poly.type
_entity_poly.pdbx_seq_one_letter_code
_entity_poly.pdbx_strand_id
1 'polypeptide(L)'
;MPASLVRLLSTQMDRDIDSLWTIVAGYVLNAGCEQERAVLRHFGTELAAVKRRIERRPVPPSEEEIEIALTAVLALSRRACSQESQIS
;
A
#
# COMPACT_ATOMS: atom_id res chain seq x y z
N MET A 1 8.91 4.20 6.41
CA MET A 1 8.43 3.39 5.28
C MET A 1 9.66 2.87 4.59
N PRO A 2 9.86 1.56 4.44
CA PRO A 2 10.98 1.09 3.67
C PRO A 2 10.71 1.46 2.20
N ALA A 3 11.44 2.42 1.64
CA ALA A 3 11.29 2.88 0.25
C ALA A 3 11.31 1.71 -0.76
N SER A 4 11.89 0.57 -0.37
CA SER A 4 11.84 -0.68 -1.11
C SER A 4 10.43 -1.22 -1.36
N LEU A 5 9.47 -1.05 -0.45
CA LEU A 5 8.11 -1.59 -0.61
C LEU A 5 7.32 -0.82 -1.67
N VAL A 6 7.36 0.52 -1.65
CA VAL A 6 6.65 1.35 -2.63
C VAL A 6 7.20 1.09 -4.04
N ARG A 7 8.52 1.05 -4.19
CA ARG A 7 9.16 0.78 -5.48
C ARG A 7 8.93 -0.65 -5.99
N LEU A 8 8.88 -1.62 -5.08
CA LEU A 8 8.54 -3.00 -5.43
C LEU A 8 7.08 -3.11 -5.90
N LEU A 9 6.17 -2.37 -5.27
CA LEU A 9 4.76 -2.39 -5.67
C LEU A 9 4.50 -1.59 -6.95
N SER A 10 5.18 -0.47 -7.20
CA SER A 10 5.03 0.29 -8.44
C SER A 10 5.41 -0.55 -9.67
N THR A 11 6.55 -1.23 -9.60
CA THR A 11 7.04 -2.13 -10.67
C THR A 11 6.17 -3.38 -10.89
N GLN A 12 5.34 -3.75 -9.91
CA GLN A 12 4.45 -4.93 -9.98
C GLN A 12 2.98 -4.55 -10.18
N MET A 13 2.64 -3.27 -10.27
CA MET A 13 1.24 -2.82 -10.29
C MET A 13 0.47 -3.32 -11.52
N ASP A 14 1.17 -3.52 -12.64
CA ASP A 14 0.63 -4.11 -13.87
C ASP A 14 0.38 -5.62 -13.77
N ARG A 15 0.80 -6.26 -12.67
CA ARG A 15 0.60 -7.69 -12.43
C ARG A 15 -0.63 -7.96 -11.56
N ASP A 16 -0.93 -9.25 -11.42
CA ASP A 16 -2.07 -9.79 -10.67
C ASP A 16 -2.17 -9.24 -9.23
N ILE A 17 -3.41 -9.00 -8.77
CA ILE A 17 -3.72 -8.42 -7.46
C ILE A 17 -3.29 -9.35 -6.33
N ASP A 18 -3.36 -10.66 -6.58
CA ASP A 18 -2.93 -11.70 -5.64
C ASP A 18 -1.43 -11.64 -5.38
N SER A 19 -0.64 -11.24 -6.39
CA SER A 19 0.81 -11.07 -6.25
C SER A 19 1.15 -9.83 -5.39
N LEU A 20 0.42 -8.72 -5.58
CA LEU A 20 0.58 -7.51 -4.75
C LEU A 20 0.20 -7.78 -3.29
N TRP A 21 -0.88 -8.53 -3.06
CA TRP A 21 -1.31 -8.95 -1.72
C TRP A 21 -0.28 -9.84 -1.05
N THR A 22 0.31 -10.78 -1.79
CA THR A 22 1.38 -11.65 -1.28
C THR A 22 2.59 -10.85 -0.79
N ILE A 23 2.99 -9.82 -1.54
CA ILE A 23 4.09 -8.92 -1.14
C ILE A 23 3.74 -8.20 0.17
N VAL A 24 2.57 -7.55 0.25
CA VAL A 24 2.15 -6.83 1.45
C VAL A 24 2.05 -7.77 2.65
N ALA A 25 1.49 -8.97 2.48
CA ALA A 25 1.40 -9.98 3.54
C ALA A 25 2.79 -10.39 4.06
N GLY A 26 3.78 -10.54 3.17
CA GLY A 26 5.17 -10.76 3.55
C GLY A 26 5.72 -9.65 4.44
N TYR A 27 5.45 -8.39 4.12
CA TYR A 27 5.86 -7.26 4.96
C TYR A 27 5.13 -7.21 6.30
N VAL A 28 3.83 -7.54 6.34
CA VAL A 28 3.06 -7.63 7.60
C VAL A 28 3.66 -8.68 8.53
N LEU A 29 4.04 -9.85 8.01
CA LEU A 29 4.63 -10.93 8.81
C LEU A 29 6.00 -10.54 9.41
N ASN A 30 6.77 -9.72 8.70
CA ASN A 30 8.11 -9.28 9.11
C ASN A 30 8.11 -7.94 9.86
N ALA A 31 6.95 -7.34 10.10
CA ALA A 31 6.84 -6.05 10.79
C ALA A 31 7.24 -6.17 12.27
N GLY A 32 8.05 -5.22 12.73
CA GLY A 32 8.70 -5.27 14.05
C GLY A 32 7.76 -4.98 15.22
N CYS A 33 6.58 -4.43 14.97
CA CYS A 33 5.59 -4.13 16.01
C CYS A 33 4.14 -4.17 15.49
N GLU A 34 3.18 -4.28 16.41
CA GLU A 34 1.74 -4.32 16.08
C GLU A 34 1.26 -3.05 15.36
N GLN A 35 1.78 -1.88 15.72
CA GLN A 35 1.43 -0.64 15.03
C GLN A 35 1.82 -0.67 13.55
N GLU A 36 3.00 -1.21 13.23
CA GLU A 36 3.46 -1.35 11.86
C GLU A 36 2.61 -2.39 11.10
N ARG A 37 2.22 -3.49 11.75
CA ARG A 37 1.29 -4.46 11.16
C ARG A 37 -0.07 -3.85 10.86
N ALA A 38 -0.63 -3.06 11.78
CA ALA A 38 -1.90 -2.39 11.59
C ALA A 38 -1.86 -1.44 10.38
N VAL A 39 -0.81 -0.62 10.28
CA VAL A 39 -0.58 0.26 9.14
C VAL A 39 -0.50 -0.52 7.83
N LEU A 40 0.29 -1.60 7.79
CA LEU A 40 0.49 -2.39 6.57
C LEU A 40 -0.78 -3.15 6.15
N ARG A 41 -1.60 -3.61 7.12
CA ARG A 41 -2.92 -4.20 6.83
C ARG A 41 -3.88 -3.18 6.24
N HIS A 42 -3.97 -2.00 6.85
CA HIS A 42 -4.82 -0.92 6.32
C HIS A 42 -4.38 -0.50 4.91
N PHE A 43 -3.07 -0.38 4.71
CA PHE A 43 -2.49 -0.11 3.39
C PHE A 43 -2.84 -1.18 2.35
N GLY A 44 -2.81 -2.46 2.71
CA GLY A 44 -3.23 -3.55 1.82
C GLY A 44 -4.69 -3.43 1.36
N THR A 45 -5.59 -3.00 2.25
CA THR A 45 -6.99 -2.72 1.92
C THR A 45 -7.12 -1.58 0.91
N GLU A 46 -6.42 -0.46 1.15
CA GLU A 46 -6.44 0.69 0.24
C GLU A 46 -5.78 0.40 -1.11
N LEU A 47 -4.75 -0.46 -1.13
CA LEU A 47 -4.05 -0.88 -2.34
C LEU A 47 -5.00 -1.52 -3.36
N ALA A 48 -5.96 -2.33 -2.90
CA ALA A 48 -6.98 -2.91 -3.76
C ALA A 48 -7.87 -1.83 -4.41
N ALA A 49 -8.19 -0.76 -3.67
CA ALA A 49 -8.96 0.35 -4.20
C ALA A 49 -8.16 1.17 -5.23
N VAL A 50 -6.87 1.40 -4.97
CA VAL A 50 -5.95 2.06 -5.93
C VAL A 50 -5.87 1.27 -7.23
N LYS A 51 -5.62 -0.05 -7.15
CA LYS A 51 -5.54 -0.90 -8.34
C LYS A 51 -6.82 -0.86 -9.17
N ARG A 52 -7.99 -1.00 -8.54
CA ARG A 52 -9.29 -0.88 -9.24
C ARG A 52 -9.48 0.49 -9.92
N ARG A 53 -8.97 1.57 -9.33
CA ARG A 53 -9.03 2.91 -9.94
C ARG A 53 -8.10 3.02 -11.13
N ILE A 54 -6.92 2.40 -11.08
CA ILE A 54 -5.96 2.33 -12.19
C ILE A 54 -6.56 1.54 -13.35
N GLU A 55 -7.10 0.35 -13.11
CA GLU A 55 -7.71 -0.53 -14.14
C GLU A 55 -8.89 0.13 -14.88
N ARG A 56 -9.57 1.09 -14.24
CA ARG A 56 -10.68 1.84 -14.84
C ARG A 56 -10.23 3.03 -15.69
N ARG A 57 -8.94 3.39 -15.66
CA ARG A 57 -8.44 4.51 -16.47
C ARG A 57 -8.27 4.07 -17.93
N PRO A 58 -8.67 4.90 -18.91
CA PRO A 58 -8.46 4.60 -20.32
C PRO A 58 -6.99 4.65 -20.73
N VAL A 59 -6.17 5.39 -19.99
CA VAL A 59 -4.71 5.43 -20.15
C VAL A 59 -4.09 5.01 -18.82
N PRO A 60 -3.21 3.99 -18.82
CA PRO A 60 -2.53 3.58 -17.59
C PRO A 60 -1.63 4.72 -17.09
N PRO A 61 -1.57 4.95 -15.76
CA PRO A 61 -0.68 5.95 -15.18
C PRO A 61 0.79 5.58 -15.38
N SER A 62 1.67 6.58 -15.31
CA SER A 62 3.11 6.34 -15.32
C SER A 62 3.59 5.65 -14.04
N GLU A 63 4.75 5.01 -14.08
CA GLU A 63 5.36 4.40 -12.90
C GLU A 63 5.54 5.42 -11.76
N GLU A 64 5.95 6.65 -12.09
CA GLU A 64 6.10 7.75 -11.14
C GLU A 64 4.75 8.14 -10.49
N GLU A 65 3.68 8.22 -11.27
CA GLU A 65 2.34 8.49 -10.74
C GLU A 65 1.86 7.38 -9.79
N ILE A 66 2.17 6.12 -10.11
CA ILE A 66 1.87 4.97 -9.25
C ILE A 66 2.68 5.05 -7.95
N GLU A 67 3.97 5.37 -8.04
CA GLU A 67 4.85 5.52 -6.88
C GLU A 67 4.35 6.61 -5.92
N ILE A 68 3.95 7.76 -6.47
CA ILE A 68 3.36 8.88 -5.73
C ILE A 68 2.05 8.43 -5.06
N ALA A 69 1.16 7.77 -5.78
CA ALA A 69 -0.12 7.29 -5.25
C ALA A 69 0.08 6.30 -4.09
N LEU A 70 0.99 5.34 -4.23
CA LEU A 70 1.29 4.36 -3.19
C LEU A 70 1.90 5.02 -1.95
N THR A 71 2.81 5.97 -2.16
CA THR A 71 3.42 6.75 -1.07
C THR A 71 2.36 7.51 -0.29
N ALA A 72 1.43 8.18 -0.99
CA ALA A 72 0.33 8.91 -0.37
C ALA A 72 -0.60 7.98 0.43
N VAL A 73 -0.97 6.84 -0.14
CA VAL A 73 -1.88 5.87 0.51
C VAL A 73 -1.28 5.29 1.78
N LEU A 74 0.02 4.97 1.78
CA LEU A 74 0.65 4.54 3.02
C LEU A 74 0.74 5.68 4.04
N ALA A 75 1.07 6.90 3.62
CA ALA A 75 1.11 8.04 4.54
C ALA A 75 -0.26 8.26 5.21
N LEU A 76 -1.35 8.10 4.46
CA LEU A 76 -2.73 8.13 4.99
C LEU A 76 -3.00 6.96 5.95
N SER A 77 -2.58 5.75 5.60
CA SER A 77 -2.72 4.55 6.44
C SER A 77 -2.03 4.73 7.80
N ARG A 78 -0.84 5.35 7.81
CA ARG A 78 -0.11 5.69 9.05
C ARG A 78 -0.89 6.67 9.92
N ARG A 79 -1.48 7.70 9.29
CA ARG A 79 -2.28 8.71 10.01
C ARG A 79 -3.55 8.11 10.62
N ALA A 80 -4.25 7.25 9.88
CA ALA A 80 -5.44 6.57 10.36
C ALA A 80 -5.13 5.74 11.62
N CYS A 81 -4.12 4.88 11.57
CA CYS A 81 -3.75 4.06 12.72
C CYS A 81 -3.20 4.88 13.90
N SER A 82 -2.52 6.01 13.66
CA SER A 82 -2.07 6.90 14.75
C SER A 82 -3.24 7.61 15.44
N GLN A 83 -4.32 7.93 14.73
CA GLN A 83 -5.53 8.51 15.32
C GLN A 83 -6.32 7.47 16.11
N GLU A 84 -6.43 6.23 15.61
CA GLU A 84 -7.09 5.14 16.33
C GLU A 84 -6.41 4.82 17.67
N SER A 85 -5.07 4.89 17.74
CA SER A 85 -4.31 4.71 18.98
C SER A 85 -4.47 5.86 20.00
N GLN A 86 -5.05 6.99 19.62
CA GLN A 86 -5.31 8.12 20.53
C GLN A 86 -6.75 8.13 21.06
N ILE A 87 -7.63 7.32 20.48
CA ILE A 87 -9.07 7.26 20.81
C ILE A 87 -9.40 5.99 21.64
N SER A 88 -8.48 5.02 21.72
CA SER A 88 -8.55 3.85 22.62
C SER A 88 -7.74 4.07 23.90
#